data_AF-A0A178ADJ2-F1
#
_entry.id   AF-A0A178ADJ2-F1
#
_cell.length_a   1.000
_cell.length_b   1.000
_cell.length_c   1.000
_cell.angle_alpha   90.00
_cell.angle_beta   90.00
_cell.angle_gamma   90.00
#
_symmetry.space_group_name_H-M   'P 1'
#
loop_
_entity.id
_entity.type
_entity.pdbx_description
1 polymer ?
#
loop_
_entity_poly.entity_id
_entity_poly.type
_entity_poly.pdbx_seq_one_letter_code
_entity_poly.pdbx_strand_id
1 'polypeptide(L)'
;MSPIVVRPGRNAAREAKRLKDVRKVKGAILWHERERSKRQKVMQARYETKQAHLQLQRFEHDRVKARAKALKNAKEDWQLGDLRPNRAIGGAKEKYGALSGQEIQKPEMPLHALKLRNEWRVKRGLEPEYPLIVDDKKYFHLAKDDRVVIIRGREMGKIGTIQAVIGRTHQVLLEGLNMQYYDGKSFSGTGEEVGPKRLNEVPIPIDDVRLVLGYEITETTKGETFRVQRDAIVDKITMKQHTTGIDPYTNIDYGKAEFPKEHRNDPQTGLPIFHRYIAGTNHRIEWPWEIEKTIEDDGLTKELEADSQSKWRKLAGVVLEPRTTLSRWMGNGNKSARETIPAAEMREQDIAQETAAIEQEVKEVRRNEKPKSQDPRYYSAWDEIDTPPDIISGSPSMQYTMVAPPFPDTLGEELRGHVKELKSEARKNKDADDVASVLKQAKKAKKPTATANEFTNDAKHVAAQRMKTPMQLRWELEHAKKIKQQKAAPLVSMDELLGAVGKHLERQKQAKQEQRGTKKVVESAQELD
;
A
#
# COMPACT_ATOMS: atom_id res chain seq x y z
N MET A 1 -54.61 -52.04 33.61
CA MET A 1 -53.31 -51.63 33.02
C MET A 1 -53.26 -50.12 32.92
N SER A 2 -52.50 -49.46 33.81
CA SER A 2 -52.38 -48.00 33.86
C SER A 2 -51.46 -47.48 32.76
N PRO A 3 -51.84 -46.48 31.95
CA PRO A 3 -50.96 -45.88 30.98
C PRO A 3 -49.90 -45.04 31.70
N ILE A 4 -48.63 -45.45 31.54
CA ILE A 4 -47.47 -44.67 31.97
C ILE A 4 -47.42 -43.40 31.10
N VAL A 5 -47.95 -42.30 31.63
CA VAL A 5 -47.82 -40.97 31.05
C VAL A 5 -46.36 -40.53 31.20
N VAL A 6 -45.54 -40.81 30.19
CA VAL A 6 -44.16 -40.33 30.09
C VAL A 6 -44.21 -38.81 29.97
N ARG A 7 -43.93 -38.08 31.06
CA ARG A 7 -43.87 -36.61 31.09
C ARG A 7 -42.75 -36.11 30.15
N PRO A 8 -43.05 -35.44 29.02
CA PRO A 8 -42.03 -35.03 28.03
C PRO A 8 -41.14 -33.85 28.46
N GLY A 9 -41.27 -33.30 29.68
CA GLY A 9 -40.59 -32.07 30.09
C GLY A 9 -39.19 -32.23 30.71
N ARG A 10 -38.88 -33.37 31.35
CA ARG A 10 -37.60 -33.52 32.10
C ARG A 10 -36.39 -33.70 31.19
N ASN A 11 -36.55 -34.41 30.07
CA ASN A 11 -35.46 -34.61 29.11
C ASN A 11 -35.22 -33.35 28.28
N ALA A 12 -36.27 -32.66 27.86
CA ALA A 12 -36.16 -31.37 27.16
C ALA A 12 -35.44 -30.31 28.01
N ALA A 13 -35.72 -30.23 29.32
CA ALA A 13 -35.04 -29.31 30.22
C ALA A 13 -33.53 -29.66 30.39
N ARG A 14 -33.19 -30.95 30.44
CA ARG A 14 -31.80 -31.42 30.51
C ARG A 14 -31.03 -31.14 29.21
N GLU A 15 -31.66 -31.37 28.06
CA GLU A 15 -31.09 -31.04 26.75
C GLU A 15 -30.89 -29.53 26.58
N ALA A 16 -31.87 -28.72 26.97
CA ALA A 16 -31.73 -27.27 26.96
C ALA A 16 -30.57 -26.78 27.85
N LYS A 17 -30.36 -27.40 29.02
CA LYS A 17 -29.22 -27.11 29.90
C LYS A 17 -27.90 -27.51 29.22
N ARG A 18 -27.80 -28.72 28.68
CA ARG A 18 -26.63 -29.19 27.91
C ARG A 18 -26.30 -28.26 26.74
N LEU A 19 -27.30 -27.83 25.98
CA LEU A 19 -27.11 -26.90 24.87
C LEU A 19 -26.61 -25.52 25.32
N LYS A 20 -27.09 -25.01 26.46
CA LYS A 20 -26.57 -23.76 27.07
C LYS A 20 -25.11 -23.92 27.49
N ASP A 21 -24.76 -25.03 28.12
CA ASP A 21 -23.38 -25.31 28.55
C ASP A 21 -22.45 -25.45 27.33
N VAL A 22 -22.87 -26.17 26.28
CA VAL A 22 -22.14 -26.27 25.02
C VAL A 22 -21.98 -24.91 24.36
N ARG A 23 -22.99 -24.03 24.37
CA ARG A 23 -22.87 -22.66 23.85
C ARG A 23 -21.88 -21.83 24.68
N LYS A 24 -21.90 -21.96 26.01
CA LYS A 24 -20.96 -21.27 26.91
C LYS A 24 -19.52 -21.72 26.63
N VAL A 25 -19.28 -23.03 26.52
CA VAL A 25 -17.96 -23.59 26.19
C VAL A 25 -17.51 -23.15 24.79
N LYS A 26 -18.36 -23.25 23.77
CA LYS A 26 -18.04 -22.77 22.41
C LYS A 26 -17.74 -21.27 22.39
N GLY A 27 -18.50 -20.46 23.12
CA GLY A 27 -18.26 -19.03 23.27
C GLY A 27 -16.91 -18.74 23.93
N ALA A 28 -16.55 -19.48 24.98
CA ALA A 28 -15.26 -19.38 25.64
C ALA A 28 -14.10 -19.78 24.72
N ILE A 29 -14.24 -20.86 23.95
CA ILE A 29 -13.25 -21.30 22.95
C ILE A 29 -13.02 -20.21 21.90
N LEU A 30 -14.09 -19.69 21.29
CA LEU A 30 -13.98 -18.62 20.28
C LEU A 30 -13.37 -17.34 20.85
N TRP A 31 -13.70 -17.00 22.10
CA TRP A 31 -13.11 -15.86 22.80
C TRP A 31 -11.61 -16.06 23.03
N HIS A 32 -11.20 -17.24 23.53
CA HIS A 32 -9.79 -17.58 23.71
C HIS A 32 -9.01 -17.66 22.40
N GLU A 33 -9.60 -18.17 21.32
CA GLU A 33 -8.98 -18.17 19.99
C GLU A 33 -8.75 -16.74 19.49
N ARG A 34 -9.75 -15.86 19.64
CA ARG A 34 -9.63 -14.44 19.28
C ARG A 34 -8.55 -13.75 20.11
N GLU A 35 -8.52 -14.02 21.42
CA GLU A 35 -7.52 -13.45 22.31
C GLU A 35 -6.12 -13.97 22.00
N ARG A 36 -5.97 -15.28 21.74
CA ARG A 36 -4.71 -15.91 21.34
C ARG A 36 -4.17 -15.31 20.04
N SER A 37 -5.02 -15.14 19.02
CA SER A 37 -4.63 -14.51 17.76
C SER A 37 -4.14 -13.07 17.97
N LYS A 38 -4.84 -12.28 18.80
CA LYS A 38 -4.38 -10.92 19.16
C LYS A 38 -3.04 -10.94 19.89
N ARG A 39 -2.87 -11.82 20.88
CA ARG A 39 -1.62 -11.96 21.64
C ARG A 39 -0.46 -12.42 20.74
N GLN A 40 -0.70 -13.36 19.82
CA GLN A 40 0.29 -13.81 18.84
C GLN A 40 0.75 -12.67 17.95
N LYS A 41 -0.16 -11.86 17.39
CA LYS A 41 0.21 -10.68 16.58
C LYS A 41 1.08 -9.68 17.35
N VAL A 42 0.73 -9.39 18.60
CA VAL A 42 1.52 -8.49 19.46
C VAL A 42 2.88 -9.09 19.81
N MET A 43 2.93 -10.39 20.11
CA MET A 43 4.16 -11.10 20.43
C MET A 43 5.11 -11.15 19.22
N GLN A 44 4.57 -11.44 18.04
CA GLN A 44 5.32 -11.45 16.79
C GLN A 44 5.91 -10.07 16.49
N ALA A 45 5.10 -9.01 16.55
CA ALA A 45 5.58 -7.64 16.34
C ALA A 45 6.69 -7.26 17.33
N ARG A 46 6.55 -7.61 18.62
CA ARG A 46 7.60 -7.39 19.63
C ARG A 46 8.87 -8.16 19.33
N TYR A 47 8.75 -9.43 18.91
CA TYR A 47 9.89 -10.27 18.55
C TYR A 47 10.64 -9.70 17.36
N GLU A 48 9.94 -9.33 16.29
CA GLU A 48 10.52 -8.72 15.08
C GLU A 48 11.23 -7.40 15.39
N THR A 49 10.62 -6.50 16.18
CA THR A 49 11.27 -5.26 16.60
C THR A 49 12.54 -5.53 17.41
N LYS A 50 12.49 -6.51 18.34
CA LYS A 50 13.65 -6.88 19.15
C LYS A 50 14.78 -7.43 18.30
N GLN A 51 14.48 -8.31 17.34
CA GLN A 51 15.48 -8.88 16.44
C GLN A 51 16.13 -7.80 15.56
N ALA A 52 15.33 -6.92 14.96
CA ALA A 52 15.83 -5.81 14.16
C ALA A 52 16.74 -4.88 14.97
N HIS A 53 16.36 -4.57 16.22
CA HIS A 53 17.18 -3.76 17.11
C HIS A 53 18.52 -4.42 17.46
N LEU A 54 18.52 -5.71 17.79
CA LEU A 54 19.75 -6.46 18.09
C LEU A 54 20.68 -6.54 16.87
N GLN A 55 20.13 -6.74 15.67
CA GLN A 55 20.92 -6.73 14.45
C GLN A 55 21.53 -5.35 14.19
N LEU A 56 20.77 -4.27 14.41
CA LEU A 56 21.24 -2.90 14.25
C LEU A 56 22.35 -2.56 15.25
N GLN A 57 22.21 -2.95 16.51
CA GLN A 57 23.27 -2.78 17.52
C GLN A 57 24.56 -3.52 17.12
N ARG A 58 24.47 -4.75 16.63
CA ARG A 58 25.63 -5.51 16.14
C ARG A 58 26.30 -4.79 14.97
N PHE A 59 25.51 -4.37 13.98
CA PHE A 59 25.99 -3.63 12.82
C PHE A 59 26.71 -2.33 13.21
N GLU A 60 26.13 -1.53 14.11
CA GLU A 60 26.73 -0.29 14.59
C GLU A 60 28.04 -0.54 15.35
N HIS A 61 28.04 -1.55 16.21
CA HIS A 61 29.22 -1.93 16.98
C HIS A 61 30.38 -2.37 16.07
N ASP A 62 30.10 -3.12 15.01
CA ASP A 62 31.13 -3.54 14.05
C ASP A 62 31.70 -2.34 13.29
N ARG A 63 30.86 -1.35 12.92
CA ARG A 63 31.34 -0.07 12.33
C ARG A 63 32.21 0.73 13.30
N VAL A 64 31.84 0.80 14.58
CA VAL A 64 32.63 1.49 15.62
C VAL A 64 33.98 0.79 15.79
N LYS A 65 34.02 -0.54 15.81
CA LYS A 65 35.27 -1.32 15.85
C LYS A 65 36.15 -1.06 14.63
N ALA A 66 35.58 -1.05 13.43
CA ALA A 66 36.31 -0.75 12.21
C ALA A 66 36.94 0.65 12.26
N ARG A 67 36.17 1.66 12.72
CA ARG A 67 36.67 3.02 12.93
C ARG A 67 37.80 3.08 13.96
N ALA A 68 37.62 2.43 15.11
CA ALA A 68 38.64 2.38 16.16
C ALA A 68 39.94 1.72 15.67
N LYS A 69 39.82 0.64 14.88
CA LYS A 69 40.97 -0.02 14.24
C LYS A 69 41.67 0.91 13.24
N ALA A 70 40.92 1.64 12.42
CA ALA A 70 41.50 2.61 11.48
C ALA A 70 42.27 3.72 12.20
N LEU A 71 41.75 4.23 13.32
CA LEU A 71 42.45 5.23 14.14
C LEU A 71 43.74 4.68 14.77
N LYS A 72 43.72 3.43 15.25
CA LYS A 72 44.94 2.76 15.75
C LYS A 72 45.99 2.61 14.66
N ASN A 73 45.58 2.19 13.47
CA ASN A 73 46.47 2.06 12.31
C ASN A 73 47.08 3.41 11.93
N ALA A 74 46.28 4.47 11.89
CA ALA A 74 46.76 5.81 11.59
C ALA A 74 47.78 6.31 12.64
N LYS A 75 47.55 6.00 13.92
CA LYS A 75 48.49 6.31 15.00
C LYS A 75 49.80 5.54 14.86
N GLU A 76 49.73 4.25 14.56
CA GLU A 76 50.91 3.40 14.32
C GLU A 76 51.71 3.89 13.10
N ASP A 77 51.03 4.24 12.01
CA ASP A 77 51.67 4.77 10.80
C ASP A 77 52.39 6.10 11.08
N TRP A 78 51.80 6.95 11.92
CA TRP A 78 52.42 8.19 12.35
C TRP A 78 53.63 7.97 13.26
N GLN A 79 53.57 6.99 14.17
CA GLN A 79 54.66 6.68 15.10
C GLN A 79 55.86 6.01 14.44
N LEU A 80 55.61 5.11 13.48
CA LEU A 80 56.67 4.33 12.82
C LEU A 80 57.27 5.04 11.60
N GLY A 81 56.55 5.99 11.00
CA GLY A 81 57.00 6.74 9.82
C GLY A 81 57.32 5.80 8.66
N ASP A 82 58.60 5.67 8.34
CA ASP A 82 59.10 4.80 7.26
C ASP A 82 59.02 3.31 7.61
N LEU A 83 59.00 2.97 8.90
CA LEU A 83 58.88 1.58 9.39
C LEU A 83 57.42 1.11 9.50
N ARG A 84 56.46 1.83 8.91
CA ARG A 84 55.05 1.46 8.98
C ARG A 84 54.80 0.07 8.38
N PRO A 85 53.96 -0.77 9.01
CA PRO A 85 53.69 -2.11 8.49
C PRO A 85 52.92 -2.04 7.17
N ASN A 86 53.38 -2.77 6.16
CA ASN A 86 52.63 -2.93 4.92
C ASN A 86 51.48 -3.93 5.12
N ARG A 87 50.32 -3.41 5.53
CA ARG A 87 49.10 -4.20 5.80
C ARG A 87 48.48 -4.80 4.53
N ALA A 88 48.99 -4.46 3.34
CA ALA A 88 48.60 -5.05 2.07
C ALA A 88 49.43 -6.29 1.69
N ILE A 89 50.33 -6.77 2.56
CA ILE A 89 51.14 -7.99 2.35
C ILE A 89 50.73 -9.08 3.37
N GLY A 90 50.96 -10.35 3.03
CA GLY A 90 50.70 -11.51 3.89
C GLY A 90 49.28 -12.07 3.76
N GLY A 91 48.86 -12.89 4.73
CA GLY A 91 47.56 -13.58 4.69
C GLY A 91 46.33 -12.65 4.73
N ALA A 92 46.52 -11.38 5.13
CA ALA A 92 45.46 -10.37 5.12
C ALA A 92 45.41 -9.51 3.85
N LYS A 93 46.35 -9.69 2.90
CA LYS A 93 46.43 -8.92 1.64
C LYS A 93 45.09 -8.88 0.91
N GLU A 94 44.44 -10.04 0.83
CA GLU A 94 43.17 -10.23 0.14
C GLU A 94 41.96 -9.61 0.84
N LYS A 95 42.07 -9.24 2.12
CA LYS A 95 40.94 -8.67 2.88
C LYS A 95 41.18 -7.23 3.33
N TYR A 96 42.42 -6.77 3.34
CA TYR A 96 42.76 -5.47 3.88
C TYR A 96 42.08 -4.33 3.09
N GLY A 97 41.25 -3.53 3.76
CA GLY A 97 40.49 -2.45 3.12
C GLY A 97 39.32 -2.91 2.25
N ALA A 98 38.99 -4.20 2.26
CA ALA A 98 37.76 -4.72 1.66
C ALA A 98 36.65 -4.78 2.72
N LEU A 99 35.44 -4.40 2.35
CA LEU A 99 34.26 -4.55 3.18
C LEU A 99 33.73 -5.99 3.11
N SER A 100 33.34 -6.51 4.26
CA SER A 100 32.60 -7.77 4.34
C SER A 100 31.12 -7.56 4.05
N GLY A 101 30.42 -8.58 3.53
CA GLY A 101 28.99 -8.49 3.24
C GLY A 101 28.11 -8.04 4.42
N GLN A 102 28.50 -8.38 5.65
CA GLN A 102 27.80 -7.95 6.88
C GLN A 102 27.98 -6.46 7.19
N GLU A 103 29.13 -5.87 6.85
CA GLU A 103 29.39 -4.44 7.05
C GLU A 103 28.67 -3.56 6.03
N ILE A 104 28.31 -4.13 4.88
CA ILE A 104 27.64 -3.42 3.78
C ILE A 104 26.13 -3.39 4.01
N GLN A 105 25.54 -4.53 4.34
CA GLN A 105 24.09 -4.66 4.43
C GLN A 105 23.59 -4.21 5.80
N LYS A 106 23.01 -3.01 5.84
CA LYS A 106 22.25 -2.57 7.01
C LYS A 106 21.10 -3.57 7.28
N PRO A 107 20.78 -3.87 8.55
CA PRO A 107 19.66 -4.75 8.85
C PRO A 107 18.32 -4.12 8.46
N GLU A 108 17.34 -4.98 8.21
CA GLU A 108 15.99 -4.57 7.85
C GLU A 108 15.24 -3.98 9.05
N MET A 109 14.54 -2.87 8.82
CA MET A 109 13.61 -2.32 9.80
C MET A 109 12.19 -2.80 9.49
N PRO A 110 11.51 -3.45 10.45
CA PRO A 110 10.17 -3.97 10.21
C PRO A 110 9.15 -2.83 10.09
N LEU A 111 8.11 -3.07 9.27
CA LEU A 111 7.12 -2.07 8.89
C LEU A 111 6.41 -1.44 10.10
N HIS A 112 5.94 -2.25 11.04
CA HIS A 112 5.23 -1.75 12.22
C HIS A 112 6.11 -0.88 13.10
N ALA A 113 7.41 -1.19 13.22
CA ALA A 113 8.33 -0.38 14.02
C ALA A 113 8.55 0.99 13.39
N LEU A 114 8.66 1.06 12.07
CA LEU A 114 8.79 2.33 11.36
C LEU A 114 7.48 3.14 11.41
N LYS A 115 6.32 2.48 11.30
CA LYS A 115 5.01 3.12 11.44
C LYS A 115 4.85 3.78 12.82
N LEU A 116 5.15 3.03 13.89
CA LEU A 116 5.13 3.56 15.26
C LEU A 116 6.12 4.71 15.46
N ARG A 117 7.31 4.62 14.86
CA ARG A 117 8.32 5.68 14.89
C ARG A 117 7.80 6.96 14.23
N ASN A 118 7.18 6.85 13.05
CA ASN A 118 6.59 7.98 12.35
C ASN A 118 5.40 8.58 13.09
N GLU A 119 4.48 7.76 13.60
CA GLU A 119 3.37 8.22 14.45
C GLU A 119 3.85 8.98 15.68
N TRP A 120 4.92 8.50 16.32
CA TRP A 120 5.51 9.16 17.48
C TRP A 120 6.17 10.50 17.12
N ARG A 121 6.85 10.59 15.97
CA ARG A 121 7.41 11.84 15.46
C ARG A 121 6.31 12.86 15.19
N VAL A 122 5.26 12.46 14.48
CA VAL A 122 4.11 13.32 14.18
C VAL A 122 3.43 13.82 15.46
N LYS A 123 3.25 12.96 16.47
CA LYS A 123 2.72 13.36 17.79
C LYS A 123 3.57 14.41 18.51
N ARG A 124 4.87 14.45 18.24
CA ARG A 124 5.80 15.45 18.77
C ARG A 124 5.91 16.71 17.91
N GLY A 125 5.13 16.81 16.83
CA GLY A 125 5.24 17.90 15.85
C GLY A 125 6.50 17.79 14.98
N LEU A 126 7.18 16.64 15.01
CA LEU A 126 8.30 16.35 14.12
C LEU A 126 7.74 15.72 12.83
N GLU A 127 8.44 15.97 11.74
CA GLU A 127 8.07 15.43 10.44
C GLU A 127 8.33 13.92 10.38
N PRO A 128 7.49 13.17 9.64
CA PRO A 128 7.70 11.74 9.44
C PRO A 128 9.01 11.49 8.70
N GLU A 129 9.67 10.39 9.04
CA GLU A 129 10.89 9.93 8.37
C GLU A 129 10.52 9.03 7.20
N TYR A 130 11.24 9.15 6.08
CA TYR A 130 11.02 8.28 4.94
C TYR A 130 11.66 6.90 5.17
N PRO A 131 11.06 5.80 4.66
CA PRO A 131 9.86 5.74 3.83
C PRO A 131 8.57 6.07 4.57
N LEU A 132 7.62 6.69 3.86
CA LEU A 132 6.26 6.84 4.37
C LEU A 132 5.57 5.47 4.34
N ILE A 133 4.81 5.15 5.39
CA ILE A 133 4.01 3.92 5.44
C ILE A 133 2.55 4.27 5.26
N VAL A 134 1.98 3.78 4.16
CA VAL A 134 0.56 3.87 3.85
C VAL A 134 0.07 2.49 3.49
N ASP A 135 -1.02 2.05 4.10
CA ASP A 135 -1.62 0.72 3.90
C ASP A 135 -0.60 -0.43 4.02
N ASP A 136 0.29 -0.30 5.01
CA ASP A 136 1.37 -1.23 5.34
C ASP A 136 2.40 -1.45 4.20
N LYS A 137 2.46 -0.53 3.23
CA LYS A 137 3.47 -0.49 2.15
C LYS A 137 4.44 0.69 2.34
N LYS A 138 5.69 0.53 1.88
CA LYS A 138 6.77 1.55 1.99
C LYS A 138 6.77 2.44 0.75
N TYR A 139 6.79 3.75 0.94
CA TYR A 139 6.88 4.74 -0.13
C TYR A 139 8.11 5.63 0.05
N PHE A 140 8.90 5.73 -1.01
CA PHE A 140 10.11 6.54 -1.05
C PHE A 140 9.88 7.78 -1.92
N HIS A 141 10.52 8.89 -1.58
CA HIS A 141 10.45 10.12 -2.38
C HIS A 141 11.47 10.12 -3.54
N LEU A 142 12.34 9.12 -3.59
CA LEU A 142 13.31 8.89 -4.66
C LEU A 142 12.94 7.61 -5.40
N ALA A 143 13.20 7.61 -6.70
CA ALA A 143 12.92 6.54 -7.62
C ALA A 143 14.19 6.14 -8.39
N LYS A 144 14.12 5.00 -9.10
CA LYS A 144 15.16 4.63 -10.06
C LYS A 144 15.26 5.70 -11.16
N ASP A 145 16.47 5.98 -11.62
CA ASP A 145 16.82 6.95 -12.67
C ASP A 145 16.68 8.44 -12.25
N ASP A 146 16.30 8.75 -11.00
CA ASP A 146 16.40 10.12 -10.49
C ASP A 146 17.88 10.59 -10.42
N ARG A 147 18.14 11.86 -10.78
CA ARG A 147 19.44 12.52 -10.58
C ARG A 147 19.54 13.02 -9.15
N VAL A 148 20.62 12.68 -8.46
CA VAL A 148 20.80 13.03 -7.06
C VAL A 148 22.21 13.45 -6.72
N VAL A 149 22.34 14.30 -5.71
CA VAL A 149 23.61 14.76 -5.14
C VAL A 149 23.85 14.13 -3.77
N ILE A 150 25.09 13.75 -3.51
CA ILE A 150 25.52 13.24 -2.19
C ILE A 150 25.83 14.42 -1.26
N ILE A 151 25.16 14.50 -0.11
CA ILE A 151 25.41 15.54 0.91
C ILE A 151 26.46 15.10 1.93
N ARG A 152 26.54 13.81 2.27
CA ARG A 152 27.45 13.34 3.32
C ARG A 152 28.30 12.17 2.85
N GLY A 153 29.52 12.10 3.38
CA GLY A 153 30.47 11.03 3.10
C GLY A 153 31.66 11.48 2.26
N ARG A 154 32.44 10.49 1.78
CA ARG A 154 33.68 10.73 1.03
C ARG A 154 33.45 11.45 -0.31
N GLU A 155 32.30 11.23 -0.92
CA GLU A 155 31.95 11.71 -2.26
C GLU A 155 30.93 12.85 -2.23
N MET A 156 30.92 13.63 -1.16
CA MET A 156 30.04 14.80 -1.01
C MET A 156 30.19 15.77 -2.20
N GLY A 157 29.06 16.25 -2.70
CA GLY A 157 28.98 17.20 -3.82
C GLY A 157 28.95 16.54 -5.20
N LYS A 158 29.22 15.24 -5.32
CA LYS A 158 29.08 14.52 -6.59
C LYS A 158 27.60 14.27 -6.91
N ILE A 159 27.26 14.43 -8.18
CA ILE A 159 25.94 14.13 -8.74
C ILE A 159 26.02 12.76 -9.43
N GLY A 160 25.01 11.93 -9.23
CA GLY A 160 24.87 10.63 -9.91
C GLY A 160 23.41 10.25 -10.11
N THR A 161 23.21 9.17 -10.85
CA THR A 161 21.90 8.59 -11.15
C THR A 161 21.60 7.44 -10.18
N ILE A 162 20.35 7.34 -9.74
CA ILE A 162 19.91 6.22 -8.91
C ILE A 162 19.78 4.95 -9.76
N GLN A 163 20.63 3.95 -9.53
CA GLN A 163 20.49 2.65 -10.16
C GLN A 163 19.36 1.83 -9.54
N ALA A 164 19.27 1.82 -8.20
CA ALA A 164 18.23 1.09 -7.46
C ALA A 164 17.99 1.67 -6.06
N VAL A 165 16.73 1.63 -5.62
CA VAL A 165 16.34 1.95 -4.24
C VAL A 165 16.11 0.64 -3.47
N ILE A 166 16.91 0.42 -2.42
CA ILE A 166 16.82 -0.78 -1.59
C ILE A 166 15.75 -0.56 -0.52
N GLY A 167 14.53 -0.99 -0.82
CA GLY A 167 13.36 -0.78 0.06
C GLY A 167 13.46 -1.46 1.43
N ARG A 168 14.32 -2.48 1.56
CA ARG A 168 14.56 -3.20 2.82
C ARG A 168 15.32 -2.34 3.85
N THR A 169 16.36 -1.64 3.42
CA THR A 169 17.33 -0.95 4.29
C THR A 169 17.23 0.57 4.23
N HIS A 170 16.42 1.10 3.32
CA HIS A 170 16.25 2.54 3.07
C HIS A 170 17.56 3.17 2.59
N GLN A 171 18.19 2.50 1.64
CA GLN A 171 19.42 2.94 1.01
C GLN A 171 19.21 3.04 -0.51
N VAL A 172 20.05 3.84 -1.14
CA VAL A 172 20.11 4.06 -2.58
C VAL A 172 21.44 3.57 -3.09
N LEU A 173 21.43 2.87 -4.22
CA LEU A 173 22.62 2.52 -4.95
C LEU A 173 22.75 3.48 -6.12
N LEU A 174 23.85 4.22 -6.16
CA LEU A 174 24.15 5.23 -7.18
C LEU A 174 25.15 4.66 -8.17
N GLU A 175 24.90 4.87 -9.46
CA GLU A 175 25.74 4.34 -10.53
C GLU A 175 27.14 4.95 -10.49
N GLY A 176 28.18 4.10 -10.41
CA GLY A 176 29.58 4.52 -10.45
C GLY A 176 30.06 5.38 -9.27
N LEU A 177 29.23 5.56 -8.24
CA LEU A 177 29.54 6.36 -7.05
C LEU A 177 29.66 5.48 -5.79
N ASN A 178 30.39 6.00 -4.81
CA ASN A 178 30.74 5.35 -3.55
C ASN A 178 31.31 3.93 -3.75
N MET A 179 32.19 3.82 -4.74
CA MET A 179 32.88 2.59 -5.08
C MET A 179 33.85 2.19 -3.97
N GLN A 180 33.72 0.97 -3.46
CA GLN A 180 34.63 0.41 -2.45
C GLN A 180 35.02 -1.02 -2.82
N TYR A 181 36.12 -1.51 -2.24
CA TYR A 181 36.50 -2.91 -2.40
C TYR A 181 35.61 -3.80 -1.52
N TYR A 182 35.06 -4.84 -2.11
CA TYR A 182 34.30 -5.88 -1.45
C TYR A 182 35.16 -7.13 -1.32
N ASP A 183 35.00 -7.88 -0.23
CA ASP A 183 35.56 -9.23 -0.11
C ASP A 183 34.88 -10.13 -1.14
N GLY A 184 35.66 -10.83 -1.97
CA GLY A 184 35.18 -11.74 -3.01
C GLY A 184 34.25 -12.84 -2.46
N LYS A 185 34.39 -13.20 -1.18
CA LYS A 185 33.45 -14.10 -0.49
C LYS A 185 32.00 -13.60 -0.47
N SER A 186 31.77 -12.30 -0.62
CA SER A 186 30.44 -11.72 -0.67
C SER A 186 29.70 -12.03 -1.98
N PHE A 187 30.43 -12.46 -3.02
CA PHE A 187 29.91 -12.75 -4.36
C PHE A 187 29.98 -14.23 -4.75
N SER A 188 30.41 -15.12 -3.85
CA SER A 188 30.62 -16.54 -4.18
C SER A 188 29.36 -17.29 -4.63
N GLY A 189 28.17 -16.68 -4.59
CA GLY A 189 26.92 -17.25 -5.09
C GLY A 189 26.65 -17.02 -6.58
N THR A 190 27.41 -16.17 -7.27
CA THR A 190 27.14 -15.83 -8.69
C THR A 190 27.85 -16.74 -9.70
N GLY A 191 28.64 -17.73 -9.24
CA GLY A 191 29.33 -18.69 -10.11
C GLY A 191 30.48 -18.13 -10.95
N GLU A 192 30.70 -16.82 -10.93
CA GLU A 192 31.86 -16.17 -11.53
C GLU A 192 33.09 -16.34 -10.61
N GLU A 193 34.26 -16.66 -11.18
CA GLU A 193 35.54 -16.60 -10.48
C GLU A 193 35.91 -15.15 -10.20
N VAL A 194 35.25 -14.56 -9.20
CA VAL A 194 35.56 -13.22 -8.75
C VAL A 194 36.85 -13.29 -7.94
N GLY A 195 37.85 -12.49 -8.32
CA GLY A 195 39.09 -12.36 -7.56
C GLY A 195 38.85 -11.99 -6.08
N PRO A 196 39.87 -12.05 -5.23
CA PRO A 196 39.72 -11.90 -3.77
C PRO A 196 39.09 -10.57 -3.35
N LYS A 197 39.21 -9.53 -4.17
CA LYS A 197 38.51 -8.25 -4.01
C LYS A 197 37.95 -7.77 -5.33
N ARG A 198 36.76 -7.15 -5.28
CA ARG A 198 36.15 -6.46 -6.42
C ARG A 198 35.70 -5.07 -6.01
N LEU A 199 35.85 -4.10 -6.92
CA LEU A 199 35.32 -2.76 -6.73
C LEU A 199 33.82 -2.76 -7.08
N ASN A 200 32.96 -2.29 -6.19
CA ASN A 200 31.51 -2.24 -6.40
C ASN A 200 30.89 -1.04 -5.69
N GLU A 201 29.71 -0.58 -6.12
CA GLU A 201 28.98 0.53 -5.50
C GLU A 201 28.54 0.13 -4.08
N VAL A 202 28.74 1.00 -3.09
CA VAL A 202 28.23 0.79 -1.72
C VAL A 202 26.94 1.59 -1.53
N PRO A 203 25.85 0.97 -1.02
CA PRO A 203 24.58 1.64 -0.84
C PRO A 203 24.67 2.78 0.20
N ILE A 204 24.16 3.96 -0.18
CA ILE A 204 24.15 5.18 0.64
C ILE A 204 22.78 5.34 1.30
N PRO A 205 22.67 5.77 2.57
CA PRO A 205 21.37 6.09 3.19
C PRO A 205 20.61 7.17 2.41
N ILE A 206 19.29 7.03 2.29
CA ILE A 206 18.44 8.02 1.60
C ILE A 206 18.59 9.42 2.21
N ASP A 207 18.80 9.52 3.53
CA ASP A 207 18.96 10.80 4.23
C ASP A 207 20.22 11.58 3.82
N ASP A 208 21.22 10.90 3.25
CA ASP A 208 22.50 11.49 2.85
C ASP A 208 22.52 11.93 1.37
N VAL A 209 21.38 11.81 0.69
CA VAL A 209 21.21 12.09 -0.74
C VAL A 209 20.09 13.10 -0.96
N ARG A 210 20.20 13.98 -1.96
CA ARG A 210 19.13 14.91 -2.36
C ARG A 210 18.88 14.91 -3.86
N LEU A 211 17.65 15.20 -4.26
CA LEU A 211 17.27 15.27 -5.66
C LEU A 211 17.87 16.51 -6.31
N VAL A 212 18.34 16.36 -7.55
CA VAL A 212 18.80 17.44 -8.42
C VAL A 212 17.80 17.61 -9.55
N LEU A 213 17.33 18.83 -9.76
CA LEU A 213 16.36 19.17 -10.80
C LEU A 213 16.89 20.30 -11.66
N GLY A 214 16.66 20.25 -12.97
CA GLY A 214 16.82 21.43 -13.83
C GLY A 214 15.73 22.43 -13.48
N TYR A 215 16.11 23.59 -12.95
CA TYR A 215 15.21 24.65 -12.54
C TYR A 215 15.46 25.92 -13.35
N GLU A 216 14.39 26.55 -13.81
CA GLU A 216 14.46 27.79 -14.58
C GLU A 216 14.57 28.98 -13.63
N ILE A 217 15.72 29.64 -13.64
CA ILE A 217 15.96 30.84 -12.84
C ILE A 217 15.91 32.04 -13.78
N THR A 218 15.19 33.09 -13.37
CA THR A 218 15.22 34.38 -14.07
C THR A 218 16.39 35.20 -13.54
N GLU A 219 17.40 35.40 -14.38
CA GLU A 219 18.56 36.24 -14.06
C GLU A 219 18.43 37.58 -14.76
N THR A 220 18.68 38.67 -14.03
CA THR A 220 18.70 40.01 -14.60
C THR A 220 20.15 40.44 -14.77
N THR A 221 20.66 40.42 -15.99
CA THR A 221 22.02 40.90 -16.30
C THR A 221 21.91 42.12 -17.19
N LYS A 222 22.52 43.24 -16.79
CA LYS A 222 22.50 44.52 -17.52
C LYS A 222 21.09 45.09 -17.82
N GLY A 223 20.10 44.78 -16.99
CA GLY A 223 18.72 45.27 -17.14
C GLY A 223 17.82 44.41 -18.01
N GLU A 224 18.34 43.35 -18.63
CA GLU A 224 17.57 42.36 -19.38
C GLU A 224 17.39 41.08 -18.56
N THR A 225 16.17 40.53 -18.57
CA THR A 225 15.83 39.30 -17.85
C THR A 225 15.92 38.10 -18.77
N PHE A 226 16.84 37.17 -18.49
CA PHE A 226 16.99 35.91 -19.22
C PHE A 226 16.53 34.74 -18.35
N ARG A 227 15.84 33.76 -18.94
CA ARG A 227 15.56 32.48 -18.29
C ARG A 227 16.72 31.54 -18.54
N VAL A 228 17.42 31.14 -17.48
CA VAL A 228 18.54 30.21 -17.56
C VAL A 228 18.16 28.95 -16.79
N GLN A 229 18.26 27.80 -17.45
CA GLN A 229 18.10 26.51 -16.78
C GLN A 229 19.38 26.19 -16.00
N ARG A 230 19.25 25.94 -14.70
CA ARG A 230 20.36 25.51 -13.84
C ARG A 230 19.94 24.31 -13.00
N ASP A 231 20.90 23.44 -12.74
CA ASP A 231 20.71 22.36 -11.77
C ASP A 231 20.53 22.97 -10.37
N ALA A 232 19.39 22.70 -9.75
CA ALA A 232 19.04 23.07 -8.40
C ALA A 232 18.97 21.83 -7.50
N ILE A 233 19.51 21.94 -6.29
CA ILE A 233 19.43 20.90 -5.28
C ILE A 233 18.15 21.09 -4.48
N VAL A 234 17.31 20.05 -4.44
CA VAL A 234 16.08 20.05 -3.67
C VAL A 234 16.38 19.63 -2.23
N ASP A 235 16.33 20.59 -1.31
CA ASP A 235 16.60 20.33 0.11
C ASP A 235 15.62 19.32 0.72
N LYS A 236 14.34 19.41 0.34
CA LYS A 236 13.29 18.61 0.94
C LYS A 236 12.10 18.38 0.03
N ILE A 237 11.66 17.13 0.00
CA ILE A 237 10.52 16.67 -0.77
C ILE A 237 9.38 16.27 0.17
N THR A 238 8.19 16.82 -0.07
CA THR A 238 6.96 16.40 0.57
C THR A 238 6.14 15.55 -0.39
N MET A 239 5.92 14.29 -0.05
CA MET A 239 4.98 13.44 -0.77
C MET A 239 3.56 13.67 -0.26
N LYS A 240 2.64 13.93 -1.18
CA LYS A 240 1.20 13.99 -0.87
C LYS A 240 0.50 12.94 -1.70
N GLN A 241 -0.48 12.26 -1.09
CA GLN A 241 -1.35 11.37 -1.83
C GLN A 241 -2.10 12.19 -2.87
N HIS A 242 -2.15 11.69 -4.10
CA HIS A 242 -3.08 12.18 -5.08
C HIS A 242 -4.47 11.99 -4.47
N THR A 243 -5.16 13.10 -4.19
CA THR A 243 -6.49 13.12 -3.54
C THR A 243 -7.46 14.08 -4.23
N THR A 244 -6.96 14.94 -5.11
CA THR A 244 -7.70 16.02 -5.79
C THR A 244 -7.32 16.05 -7.27
N GLY A 245 -8.15 16.67 -8.10
CA GLY A 245 -7.95 16.77 -9.55
C GLY A 245 -8.59 15.61 -10.29
N ILE A 246 -7.93 15.13 -11.34
CA ILE A 246 -8.43 14.05 -12.20
C ILE A 246 -8.31 12.71 -11.46
N ASP A 247 -9.46 12.05 -11.31
CA ASP A 247 -9.58 10.73 -10.73
C ASP A 247 -8.95 9.67 -11.66
N PRO A 248 -7.98 8.87 -11.18
CA PRO A 248 -7.30 7.87 -12.00
C PRO A 248 -8.25 6.75 -12.47
N TYR A 249 -9.36 6.51 -11.77
CA TYR A 249 -10.32 5.46 -12.08
C TYR A 249 -11.38 5.94 -13.09
N THR A 250 -12.05 7.05 -12.77
CA THR A 250 -13.20 7.54 -13.57
C THR A 250 -12.83 8.55 -14.63
N ASN A 251 -11.62 9.11 -14.58
CA ASN A 251 -11.18 10.23 -15.42
C ASN A 251 -12.05 11.49 -15.28
N ILE A 252 -12.79 11.61 -14.18
CA ILE A 252 -13.58 12.79 -13.85
C ILE A 252 -12.65 13.75 -13.09
N ASP A 253 -12.64 15.02 -13.50
CA ASP A 253 -11.94 16.07 -12.77
C ASP A 253 -12.79 16.55 -11.59
N TYR A 254 -12.32 16.28 -10.36
CA TYR A 254 -12.92 16.77 -9.13
C TYR A 254 -12.40 18.17 -8.73
N GLY A 255 -11.46 18.72 -9.50
CA GLY A 255 -10.82 20.01 -9.24
C GLY A 255 -10.13 20.03 -7.88
N LYS A 256 -10.62 20.86 -6.96
CA LYS A 256 -10.10 20.96 -5.59
C LYS A 256 -10.81 20.03 -4.59
N ALA A 257 -11.89 19.36 -4.99
CA ALA A 257 -12.60 18.44 -4.12
C ALA A 257 -11.85 17.11 -3.98
N GLU A 258 -11.94 16.48 -2.81
CA GLU A 258 -11.36 15.15 -2.60
C GLU A 258 -12.20 14.08 -3.31
N PHE A 259 -11.54 13.17 -4.02
CA PHE A 259 -12.24 12.02 -4.60
C PHE A 259 -12.64 10.95 -3.55
N PRO A 260 -13.63 10.11 -3.87
CA PRO A 260 -14.03 8.98 -3.04
C PRO A 260 -12.83 8.13 -2.61
N LYS A 261 -12.87 7.62 -1.37
CA LYS A 261 -11.75 6.84 -0.79
C LYS A 261 -11.38 5.61 -1.61
N GLU A 262 -12.35 5.03 -2.31
CA GLU A 262 -12.20 3.84 -3.15
C GLU A 262 -11.35 4.12 -4.40
N HIS A 263 -11.37 5.34 -4.91
CA HIS A 263 -10.66 5.74 -6.13
C HIS A 263 -9.27 6.32 -5.84
N ARG A 264 -8.80 6.28 -4.58
CA ARG A 264 -7.48 6.80 -4.19
C ARG A 264 -6.32 5.90 -4.59
N ASN A 265 -6.63 4.66 -4.90
CA ASN A 265 -5.67 3.66 -5.29
C ASN A 265 -5.81 3.39 -6.78
N ASP A 266 -4.67 3.16 -7.44
CA ASP A 266 -4.64 2.73 -8.82
C ASP A 266 -5.38 1.38 -8.99
N PRO A 267 -6.35 1.25 -9.92
CA PRO A 267 -7.09 0.02 -10.13
C PRO A 267 -6.22 -1.18 -10.55
N GLN A 268 -5.10 -0.96 -11.23
CA GLN A 268 -4.26 -2.05 -11.72
C GLN A 268 -3.34 -2.58 -10.61
N THR A 269 -2.72 -1.68 -9.85
CA THR A 269 -1.74 -2.04 -8.82
C THR A 269 -2.32 -2.13 -7.41
N GLY A 270 -3.48 -1.52 -7.16
CA GLY A 270 -4.03 -1.35 -5.82
C GLY A 270 -3.12 -0.52 -4.91
N LEU A 271 -2.27 0.34 -5.48
CA LEU A 271 -1.34 1.20 -4.75
C LEU A 271 -1.87 2.64 -4.73
N PRO A 272 -1.81 3.34 -3.60
CA PRO A 272 -2.01 4.79 -3.57
C PRO A 272 -0.97 5.50 -4.44
N ILE A 273 -1.45 6.45 -5.23
CA ILE A 273 -0.63 7.28 -6.11
C ILE A 273 -0.15 8.50 -5.32
N PHE A 274 1.13 8.83 -5.43
CA PHE A 274 1.73 9.98 -4.74
C PHE A 274 2.31 10.98 -5.72
N HIS A 275 2.16 12.26 -5.41
CA HIS A 275 2.91 13.34 -6.02
C HIS A 275 4.01 13.83 -5.10
N ARG A 276 5.15 14.14 -5.71
CA ARG A 276 6.29 14.77 -5.04
C ARG A 276 6.16 16.28 -5.17
N TYR A 277 6.38 17.00 -4.09
CA TYR A 277 6.42 18.45 -4.10
C TYR A 277 7.69 18.95 -3.42
N ILE A 278 8.27 20.04 -3.93
CA ILE A 278 9.30 20.78 -3.21
C ILE A 278 8.65 21.42 -1.98
N ALA A 279 9.21 21.16 -0.79
CA ALA A 279 8.71 21.73 0.44
C ALA A 279 8.76 23.27 0.41
N GLY A 280 7.70 23.94 0.87
CA GLY A 280 7.61 25.40 0.90
C GLY A 280 7.07 26.01 -0.40
N THR A 281 7.56 25.60 -1.57
CA THR A 281 7.08 26.13 -2.87
C THR A 281 5.85 25.42 -3.41
N ASN A 282 5.57 24.18 -2.94
CA ASN A 282 4.54 23.29 -3.49
C ASN A 282 4.66 23.09 -5.02
N HIS A 283 5.87 23.25 -5.58
CA HIS A 283 6.13 22.93 -6.97
C HIS A 283 6.14 21.40 -7.13
N ARG A 284 5.29 20.87 -8.03
CA ARG A 284 5.21 19.43 -8.32
C ARG A 284 6.48 18.99 -9.04
N ILE A 285 7.04 17.88 -8.59
CA ILE A 285 8.14 17.19 -9.23
C ILE A 285 7.58 15.93 -9.89
N GLU A 286 7.81 15.80 -11.18
CA GLU A 286 7.43 14.63 -11.98
C GLU A 286 8.25 13.41 -11.55
N TRP A 287 7.69 12.21 -11.68
CA TRP A 287 8.44 10.97 -11.49
C TRP A 287 9.27 10.63 -12.72
N PRO A 288 10.40 9.92 -12.60
CA PRO A 288 11.26 9.61 -13.75
C PRO A 288 10.58 8.69 -14.78
N TRP A 289 9.53 7.96 -14.39
CA TRP A 289 8.70 7.18 -15.33
C TRP A 289 7.52 7.98 -15.92
N GLU A 290 7.22 9.17 -15.39
CA GLU A 290 6.28 10.11 -16.01
C GLU A 290 6.98 10.89 -17.14
N ILE A 291 8.29 11.11 -17.03
CA ILE A 291 9.09 11.76 -18.06
C ILE A 291 9.19 10.81 -19.26
N GLU A 292 8.63 11.23 -20.40
CA GLU A 292 8.86 10.54 -21.66
C GLU A 292 10.36 10.59 -21.97
N LYS A 293 10.97 9.41 -22.10
CA LYS A 293 12.34 9.33 -22.58
C LYS A 293 12.31 9.86 -24.00
N THR A 294 12.81 11.07 -24.22
CA THR A 294 13.18 11.54 -25.54
C THR A 294 14.21 10.54 -26.04
N ILE A 295 13.76 9.61 -26.89
CA ILE A 295 14.63 8.72 -27.64
C ILE A 295 15.36 9.68 -28.57
N GLU A 296 16.54 10.12 -28.16
CA GLU A 296 17.47 10.78 -29.08
C GLU A 296 17.71 9.78 -30.20
N ASP A 297 17.19 10.10 -31.39
CA ASP A 297 17.24 9.32 -32.63
C ASP A 297 18.68 9.25 -33.18
N ASP A 298 19.68 9.09 -32.32
CA ASP A 298 21.10 9.06 -32.68
C ASP A 298 21.55 7.69 -33.22
N GLY A 299 20.62 6.82 -33.62
CA GLY A 299 20.97 5.52 -34.24
C GLY A 299 19.85 4.56 -34.62
N LEU A 300 18.58 4.89 -34.39
CA LEU A 300 17.43 3.99 -34.61
C LEU A 300 16.94 3.89 -36.07
N THR A 301 17.68 4.44 -37.03
CA THR A 301 17.32 4.40 -38.45
C THR A 301 17.61 3.07 -39.13
N LYS A 302 18.41 2.15 -38.58
CA LYS A 302 18.75 0.89 -39.28
C LYS A 302 17.91 -0.33 -38.92
N GLU A 303 17.38 -0.42 -37.70
CA GLU A 303 16.61 -1.61 -37.28
C GLU A 303 15.10 -1.43 -37.54
N LEU A 304 14.57 -0.21 -37.47
CA LEU A 304 13.18 0.10 -37.84
C LEU A 304 12.93 0.08 -39.36
N GLU A 305 13.96 0.26 -40.19
CA GLU A 305 13.87 0.09 -41.65
C GLU A 305 13.65 -1.38 -42.05
N ALA A 306 14.29 -2.33 -41.36
CA ALA A 306 14.10 -3.76 -41.63
C ALA A 306 12.68 -4.23 -41.26
N ASP A 307 12.11 -3.69 -40.18
CA ASP A 307 10.80 -4.09 -39.69
C ASP A 307 9.63 -3.32 -40.34
N SER A 308 9.88 -2.07 -40.78
CA SER A 308 8.93 -1.33 -41.60
C SER A 308 8.81 -1.91 -43.02
N GLN A 309 9.88 -2.45 -43.62
CA GLN A 309 9.79 -3.20 -44.87
C GLN A 309 8.92 -4.46 -44.74
N SER A 310 8.90 -5.11 -43.57
CA SER A 310 8.02 -6.25 -43.29
C SER A 310 6.54 -5.83 -43.19
N LYS A 311 6.26 -4.67 -42.58
CA LYS A 311 4.91 -4.08 -42.49
C LYS A 311 4.39 -3.57 -43.84
N TRP A 312 5.24 -2.96 -44.67
CA TRP A 312 4.89 -2.54 -46.03
C TRP A 312 4.60 -3.74 -46.95
N ARG A 313 5.34 -4.86 -46.82
CA ARG A 313 5.03 -6.10 -47.56
C ARG A 313 3.72 -6.75 -47.12
N LYS A 314 3.38 -6.68 -45.83
CA LYS A 314 2.08 -7.17 -45.31
C LYS A 314 0.90 -6.29 -45.73
N LEU A 315 1.09 -4.97 -45.85
CA LEU A 315 0.07 -4.05 -46.36
C LEU A 315 -0.10 -4.12 -47.89
N ALA A 316 0.98 -4.30 -48.64
CA ALA A 316 0.91 -4.48 -50.10
C ALA A 316 0.20 -5.78 -50.52
N GLY A 317 0.26 -6.83 -49.68
CA GLY A 317 -0.49 -8.08 -49.89
C GLY A 317 -2.01 -7.97 -49.70
N VAL A 318 -2.49 -6.90 -49.05
CA VAL A 318 -3.93 -6.65 -48.82
C VAL A 318 -4.53 -5.74 -49.90
N VAL A 319 -3.70 -5.09 -50.74
CA VAL A 319 -4.14 -4.16 -51.81
C VAL A 319 -4.27 -4.86 -53.18
N LEU A 320 -4.01 -6.17 -53.28
CA LEU A 320 -4.06 -6.94 -54.54
C LEU A 320 -5.13 -8.05 -54.55
N GLU A 321 -6.29 -7.81 -53.93
CA GLU A 321 -7.52 -8.53 -54.30
C GLU A 321 -8.42 -7.64 -55.19
N PRO A 322 -8.65 -7.99 -56.46
CA PRO A 322 -9.65 -7.31 -57.28
C PRO A 322 -11.03 -7.89 -56.95
N ARG A 323 -11.72 -7.31 -55.96
CA ARG A 323 -13.14 -7.59 -55.72
C ARG A 323 -14.01 -6.41 -56.15
N THR A 324 -14.43 -6.54 -57.40
CA THR A 324 -15.75 -6.18 -57.95
C THR A 324 -16.78 -5.64 -56.94
N THR A 325 -17.05 -4.34 -56.98
CA THR A 325 -18.41 -3.81 -56.73
C THR A 325 -18.65 -2.58 -57.59
N LEU A 326 -19.38 -2.81 -58.68
CA LEU A 326 -20.18 -1.84 -59.43
C LEU A 326 -21.18 -1.14 -58.47
N SER A 327 -20.75 -0.09 -57.76
CA SER A 327 -21.66 0.91 -57.21
C SER A 327 -20.88 2.11 -56.63
N ARG A 328 -20.44 3.05 -57.47
CA ARG A 328 -20.22 4.47 -57.10
C ARG A 328 -19.80 5.36 -58.28
N TRP A 329 -20.23 5.00 -59.49
CA TRP A 329 -20.16 5.89 -60.64
C TRP A 329 -21.49 6.64 -60.80
N MET A 330 -21.80 7.50 -59.82
CA MET A 330 -22.70 8.66 -59.94
C MET A 330 -22.60 9.48 -58.64
N GLY A 331 -22.00 10.66 -58.74
CA GLY A 331 -21.80 11.58 -57.63
C GLY A 331 -20.85 12.71 -58.01
N ASN A 332 -21.30 13.58 -58.92
CA ASN A 332 -20.61 14.77 -59.39
C ASN A 332 -20.43 15.82 -58.28
N GLY A 333 -19.27 16.49 -58.31
CA GLY A 333 -19.17 17.93 -58.09
C GLY A 333 -18.86 18.41 -56.66
N ASN A 334 -17.61 18.77 -56.39
CA ASN A 334 -17.19 20.17 -56.43
C ASN A 334 -15.70 20.34 -56.10
N LYS A 335 -15.02 21.07 -56.99
CA LYS A 335 -13.67 21.59 -56.80
C LYS A 335 -13.75 22.79 -55.84
N SER A 336 -12.91 22.83 -54.81
CA SER A 336 -12.51 24.09 -54.17
C SER A 336 -11.01 24.06 -53.88
N ALA A 337 -10.44 25.26 -53.95
CA ALA A 337 -9.04 25.57 -54.17
C ALA A 337 -8.15 25.16 -53.01
N ARG A 338 -6.95 24.67 -53.34
CA ARG A 338 -5.86 24.44 -52.42
C ARG A 338 -4.97 25.68 -52.47
N GLU A 339 -5.18 26.61 -51.54
CA GLU A 339 -4.30 27.76 -51.35
C GLU A 339 -2.96 27.29 -50.76
N THR A 340 -1.88 27.60 -51.46
CA THR A 340 -0.51 27.44 -51.00
C THR A 340 -0.15 28.65 -50.13
N ILE A 341 0.12 28.43 -48.84
CA ILE A 341 0.61 29.47 -47.93
C ILE A 341 2.10 29.71 -48.25
N PRO A 342 2.54 30.96 -48.54
CA PRO A 342 3.94 31.28 -48.76
C PRO A 342 4.71 31.32 -47.42
N ALA A 343 5.83 30.62 -47.37
CA ALA A 343 6.77 30.64 -46.26
C ALA A 343 7.58 31.95 -46.32
N ALA A 344 7.11 32.98 -45.62
CA ALA A 344 7.82 34.25 -45.51
C ALA A 344 7.72 34.78 -44.08
N GLU A 345 8.88 34.80 -43.41
CA GLU A 345 9.21 35.66 -42.26
C GLU A 345 8.21 35.63 -41.09
N MET A 346 8.17 34.50 -40.36
CA MET A 346 7.70 34.54 -38.97
C MET A 346 8.68 35.41 -38.19
N ARG A 347 8.19 36.54 -37.67
CA ARG A 347 9.03 37.44 -36.87
C ARG A 347 9.44 36.69 -35.61
N GLU A 348 10.63 36.94 -35.08
CA GLU A 348 11.11 36.30 -33.84
C GLU A 348 10.11 36.45 -32.68
N GLN A 349 9.30 37.51 -32.70
CA GLN A 349 8.20 37.75 -31.76
C GLN A 349 7.04 36.75 -31.90
N ASP A 350 6.74 36.29 -33.11
CA ASP A 350 5.69 35.30 -33.37
C ASP A 350 6.17 33.92 -32.91
N ILE A 351 7.44 33.57 -33.14
CA ILE A 351 8.07 32.34 -32.64
C ILE A 351 8.10 32.33 -31.10
N ALA A 352 8.41 33.47 -30.46
CA ALA A 352 8.39 33.58 -29.00
C ALA A 352 6.97 33.45 -28.40
N GLN A 353 5.94 33.96 -29.10
CA GLN A 353 4.55 33.81 -28.68
C GLN A 353 4.03 32.39 -28.90
N GLU A 354 4.38 31.76 -30.02
CA GLU A 354 4.05 30.35 -30.31
C GLU A 354 4.72 29.40 -29.32
N THR A 355 6.01 29.58 -29.03
CA THR A 355 6.71 28.78 -28.02
C THR A 355 6.12 28.97 -26.62
N ALA A 356 5.73 30.19 -26.23
CA ALA A 356 5.03 30.44 -24.97
C ALA A 356 3.62 29.82 -24.93
N ALA A 357 2.89 29.81 -26.05
CA ALA A 357 1.59 29.16 -26.16
C ALA A 357 1.70 27.64 -26.08
N ILE A 358 2.66 27.05 -26.81
CA ILE A 358 2.98 25.61 -26.74
C ILE A 358 3.40 25.24 -25.32
N GLU A 359 4.22 26.05 -24.64
CA GLU A 359 4.57 25.81 -23.24
C GLU A 359 3.36 25.84 -22.30
N GLN A 360 2.42 26.77 -22.51
CA GLN A 360 1.19 26.85 -21.71
C GLN A 360 0.30 25.65 -21.97
N GLU A 361 0.13 25.26 -23.23
CA GLU A 361 -0.61 24.07 -23.63
C GLU A 361 0.02 22.80 -23.04
N VAL A 362 1.34 22.64 -23.14
CA VAL A 362 2.06 21.52 -22.50
C VAL A 362 1.88 21.56 -20.98
N LYS A 363 1.92 22.74 -20.33
CA LYS A 363 1.65 22.87 -18.89
C LYS A 363 0.21 22.49 -18.53
N GLU A 364 -0.77 22.80 -19.38
CA GLU A 364 -2.17 22.41 -19.18
C GLU A 364 -2.39 20.91 -19.43
N VAL A 365 -1.80 20.36 -20.49
CA VAL A 365 -1.82 18.93 -20.78
C VAL A 365 -1.16 18.16 -19.64
N ARG A 366 0.02 18.56 -19.16
CA ARG A 366 0.68 17.94 -17.99
C ARG A 366 -0.10 18.09 -16.69
N ARG A 367 -0.86 19.17 -16.52
CA ARG A 367 -1.81 19.31 -15.40
C ARG A 367 -2.94 18.30 -15.50
N ASN A 368 -3.34 17.96 -16.72
CA ASN A 368 -4.47 17.09 -17.03
C ASN A 368 -4.06 15.62 -17.30
N GLU A 369 -2.77 15.32 -17.40
CA GLU A 369 -2.27 13.97 -17.62
C GLU A 369 -2.56 13.08 -16.41
N LYS A 370 -3.00 11.85 -16.71
CA LYS A 370 -3.28 10.84 -15.69
C LYS A 370 -2.00 10.56 -14.92
N PRO A 371 -2.01 10.66 -13.59
CA PRO A 371 -0.86 10.26 -12.82
C PRO A 371 -0.67 8.75 -12.99
N LYS A 372 0.53 8.35 -13.39
CA LYS A 372 0.87 6.93 -13.58
C LYS A 372 1.54 6.43 -12.30
N SER A 373 1.01 5.34 -11.76
CA SER A 373 1.73 4.60 -10.72
C SER A 373 3.01 4.02 -11.33
N GLN A 374 3.94 3.58 -10.47
CA GLN A 374 5.06 2.81 -10.98
C GLN A 374 4.50 1.52 -11.58
N ASP A 375 4.60 1.38 -12.91
CA ASP A 375 4.13 0.18 -13.59
C ASP A 375 4.75 -1.04 -12.91
N PRO A 376 3.93 -2.01 -12.45
CA PRO A 376 4.48 -3.26 -11.98
C PRO A 376 5.21 -3.82 -13.20
N ARG A 377 6.51 -4.08 -13.06
CA ARG A 377 7.22 -4.84 -14.10
C ARG A 377 6.49 -6.16 -14.20
N TYR A 378 5.66 -6.33 -15.22
CA TYR A 378 5.14 -7.62 -15.57
C TYR A 378 6.38 -8.45 -15.87
N TYR A 379 6.62 -9.46 -15.04
CA TYR A 379 7.65 -10.43 -15.34
C TYR A 379 7.29 -10.97 -16.73
N SER A 380 8.26 -10.94 -17.65
CA SER A 380 8.12 -11.66 -18.90
C SER A 380 7.74 -13.08 -18.53
N ALA A 381 6.63 -13.59 -19.10
CA ALA A 381 6.27 -14.97 -18.93
C ALA A 381 7.49 -15.82 -19.31
N TRP A 382 7.88 -16.73 -18.43
CA TRP A 382 8.93 -17.68 -18.76
C TRP A 382 8.29 -18.73 -19.66
N ASP A 383 8.57 -18.68 -20.95
CA ASP A 383 7.90 -19.48 -21.99
C ASP A 383 7.83 -21.00 -21.71
N GLU A 384 8.72 -21.53 -20.86
CA GLU A 384 8.77 -22.95 -20.49
C GLU A 384 8.08 -23.30 -19.16
N ILE A 385 7.90 -22.33 -18.25
CA ILE A 385 7.41 -22.57 -16.89
C ILE A 385 5.99 -22.02 -16.74
N ASP A 386 5.73 -20.83 -17.29
CA ASP A 386 4.46 -20.16 -17.12
C ASP A 386 3.45 -20.67 -18.15
N THR A 387 2.20 -20.80 -17.71
CA THR A 387 1.14 -21.23 -18.60
C THR A 387 0.82 -20.07 -19.55
N PRO A 388 0.94 -20.25 -20.88
CA PRO A 388 0.69 -19.17 -21.82
C PRO A 388 -0.77 -18.70 -21.72
N PRO A 389 -1.04 -17.42 -22.06
CA PRO A 389 -2.38 -16.84 -21.98
C PRO A 389 -3.43 -17.69 -22.70
N ASP A 390 -3.08 -18.27 -23.84
CA ASP A 390 -3.99 -19.10 -24.65
C ASP A 390 -4.51 -20.33 -23.90
N ILE A 391 -3.71 -20.93 -23.02
CA ILE A 391 -4.15 -22.07 -22.20
C ILE A 391 -5.02 -21.60 -21.03
N ILE A 392 -4.72 -20.42 -20.48
CA ILE A 392 -5.50 -19.81 -19.38
C ILE A 392 -6.87 -19.35 -19.89
N SER A 393 -6.93 -18.67 -21.03
CA SER A 393 -8.17 -18.11 -21.60
C SER A 393 -8.93 -19.10 -22.47
N GLY A 394 -8.25 -20.04 -23.11
CA GLY A 394 -8.83 -20.96 -24.09
C GLY A 394 -9.41 -22.24 -23.52
N SER A 395 -9.38 -22.44 -22.20
CA SER A 395 -9.88 -23.64 -21.54
C SER A 395 -11.36 -23.50 -21.12
N PRO A 396 -12.34 -24.08 -21.86
CA PRO A 396 -13.70 -24.28 -21.35
C PRO A 396 -13.71 -25.45 -20.35
N SER A 397 -12.85 -25.39 -19.32
CA SER A 397 -12.65 -26.49 -18.35
C SER A 397 -13.82 -26.73 -17.42
N MET A 398 -14.83 -25.86 -17.42
CA MET A 398 -15.94 -25.96 -16.48
C MET A 398 -17.29 -25.98 -17.21
N GLN A 399 -17.85 -27.18 -17.37
CA GLN A 399 -19.24 -27.36 -17.75
C GLN A 399 -20.09 -27.39 -16.48
N TYR A 400 -20.90 -26.35 -16.27
CA TYR A 400 -21.83 -26.30 -15.15
C TYR A 400 -23.01 -27.24 -15.44
N THR A 401 -22.99 -28.43 -14.83
CA THR A 401 -24.17 -29.31 -14.84
C THR A 401 -25.01 -29.07 -13.60
N MET A 402 -26.34 -29.06 -13.75
CA MET A 402 -27.27 -28.94 -12.62
C MET A 402 -27.50 -30.28 -11.90
N VAL A 403 -27.11 -31.39 -12.52
CA VAL A 403 -27.38 -32.76 -12.05
C VAL A 403 -26.28 -33.29 -11.16
N ALA A 404 -25.02 -32.96 -11.45
CA ALA A 404 -23.86 -33.44 -10.70
C ALA A 404 -23.00 -32.25 -10.22
N PRO A 405 -22.39 -32.33 -9.02
CA PRO A 405 -21.41 -31.35 -8.62
C PRO A 405 -20.21 -31.37 -9.59
N PRO A 406 -19.58 -30.21 -9.87
CA PRO A 406 -18.44 -30.13 -10.79
C PRO A 406 -17.17 -30.81 -10.26
N PHE A 407 -17.20 -31.29 -9.01
CA PHE A 407 -16.10 -31.98 -8.35
C PHE A 407 -16.62 -33.29 -7.75
N PRO A 408 -15.77 -34.33 -7.61
CA PRO A 408 -16.16 -35.56 -6.96
C PRO A 408 -16.56 -35.31 -5.50
N ASP A 409 -17.53 -36.08 -4.99
CA ASP A 409 -18.06 -35.93 -3.63
C ASP A 409 -16.99 -36.09 -2.53
N THR A 410 -15.92 -36.84 -2.83
CA THR A 410 -14.77 -37.06 -1.93
C THR A 410 -13.99 -35.78 -1.63
N LEU A 411 -13.88 -34.86 -2.61
CA LEU A 411 -13.20 -33.57 -2.42
C LEU A 411 -13.90 -32.74 -1.34
N GLY A 412 -15.22 -32.93 -1.20
CA GLY A 412 -15.99 -32.30 -0.14
C GLY A 412 -15.52 -32.67 1.26
N GLU A 413 -14.95 -33.86 1.46
CA GLU A 413 -14.41 -34.32 2.74
C GLU A 413 -13.06 -33.70 3.07
N GLU A 414 -12.16 -33.66 2.09
CA GLU A 414 -10.84 -33.03 2.18
C GLU A 414 -10.96 -31.52 2.43
N LEU A 415 -11.91 -30.86 1.75
CA LEU A 415 -12.15 -29.43 1.89
C LEU A 415 -12.98 -29.06 3.12
N ARG A 416 -13.47 -30.00 3.96
CA ARG A 416 -14.34 -29.65 5.12
C ARG A 416 -13.69 -28.65 6.06
N GLY A 417 -12.38 -28.74 6.28
CA GLY A 417 -11.60 -27.79 7.08
C GLY A 417 -11.66 -26.38 6.49
N HIS A 418 -11.27 -26.24 5.22
CA HIS A 418 -11.28 -24.97 4.49
C HIS A 418 -12.68 -24.39 4.33
N VAL A 419 -13.70 -25.21 4.04
CA VAL A 419 -15.10 -24.76 3.94
C VAL A 419 -15.60 -24.22 5.28
N LYS A 420 -15.17 -24.79 6.40
CA LYS A 420 -15.50 -24.30 7.74
C LYS A 420 -14.79 -22.98 8.04
N GLU A 421 -13.52 -22.85 7.65
CA GLU A 421 -12.73 -21.62 7.74
C GLU A 421 -13.34 -20.50 6.90
N LEU A 422 -13.60 -20.74 5.62
CA LEU A 422 -14.27 -19.80 4.70
C LEU A 422 -15.66 -19.39 5.23
N LYS A 423 -16.46 -20.33 5.73
CA LYS A 423 -17.75 -20.00 6.37
C LYS A 423 -17.57 -19.16 7.64
N SER A 424 -16.45 -19.29 8.35
CA SER A 424 -16.13 -18.49 9.53
C SER A 424 -15.63 -17.10 9.15
N GLU A 425 -14.81 -16.98 8.10
CA GLU A 425 -14.30 -15.73 7.55
C GLU A 425 -15.43 -14.92 6.91
N ALA A 426 -16.28 -15.54 6.08
CA ALA A 426 -17.47 -14.91 5.55
C ALA A 426 -18.46 -14.45 6.65
N ARG A 427 -18.42 -15.07 7.84
CA ARG A 427 -19.19 -14.59 9.01
C ARG A 427 -18.50 -13.44 9.75
N LYS A 428 -17.18 -13.35 9.68
CA LYS A 428 -16.39 -12.25 10.27
C LYS A 428 -16.40 -11.01 9.36
N ASN A 429 -16.36 -11.21 8.04
CA ASN A 429 -16.42 -10.16 7.01
C ASN A 429 -17.85 -9.67 6.73
N LYS A 430 -18.84 -10.05 7.57
CA LYS A 430 -20.23 -9.61 7.48
C LYS A 430 -20.47 -8.14 7.82
N ASP A 431 -19.42 -7.44 8.22
CA ASP A 431 -19.41 -6.00 8.44
C ASP A 431 -19.06 -5.21 7.15
N ALA A 432 -18.90 -5.89 6.00
CA ALA A 432 -18.92 -5.28 4.67
C ALA A 432 -20.35 -5.41 4.08
N ASP A 433 -20.98 -4.27 3.81
CA ASP A 433 -22.43 -4.11 3.73
C ASP A 433 -23.16 -4.89 2.61
N ASP A 434 -22.45 -5.47 1.64
CA ASP A 434 -23.08 -6.04 0.44
C ASP A 434 -23.47 -7.53 0.53
N VAL A 435 -22.74 -8.36 1.29
CA VAL A 435 -23.04 -9.82 1.33
C VAL A 435 -24.11 -10.14 2.38
N ALA A 436 -24.30 -9.28 3.37
CA ALA A 436 -25.34 -9.46 4.38
C ALA A 436 -26.75 -9.29 3.77
N SER A 437 -26.93 -8.45 2.75
CA SER A 437 -28.20 -8.28 2.04
C SER A 437 -28.54 -9.54 1.23
N VAL A 438 -27.58 -10.11 0.50
CA VAL A 438 -27.75 -11.32 -0.31
C VAL A 438 -27.96 -12.56 0.55
N LEU A 439 -27.26 -12.71 1.69
CA LEU A 439 -27.52 -13.82 2.62
C LEU A 439 -28.79 -13.63 3.45
N LYS A 440 -29.19 -12.39 3.78
CA LYS A 440 -30.50 -12.12 4.41
C LYS A 440 -31.64 -12.34 3.41
N GLN A 441 -31.46 -11.98 2.14
CA GLN A 441 -32.39 -12.27 1.06
C GLN A 441 -32.42 -13.75 0.75
N ALA A 442 -31.30 -14.48 0.69
CA ALA A 442 -31.27 -15.94 0.52
C ALA A 442 -31.87 -16.68 1.73
N LYS A 443 -31.71 -16.16 2.96
CA LYS A 443 -32.40 -16.70 4.14
C LYS A 443 -33.89 -16.34 4.20
N LYS A 444 -34.31 -15.23 3.58
CA LYS A 444 -35.73 -14.86 3.40
C LYS A 444 -36.36 -15.56 2.19
N ALA A 445 -35.58 -15.88 1.16
CA ALA A 445 -35.97 -16.53 -0.09
C ALA A 445 -35.90 -18.06 0.00
N LYS A 446 -35.19 -18.63 0.99
CA LYS A 446 -35.36 -20.01 1.48
C LYS A 446 -36.49 -20.14 2.51
N LYS A 447 -37.50 -19.25 2.47
CA LYS A 447 -38.78 -19.42 3.17
C LYS A 447 -39.95 -19.93 2.29
N PRO A 448 -39.79 -20.73 1.22
CA PRO A 448 -40.85 -21.65 0.85
C PRO A 448 -40.56 -22.93 1.61
N THR A 449 -41.33 -23.15 2.67
CA THR A 449 -41.15 -24.17 3.73
C THR A 449 -40.25 -23.65 4.86
N ALA A 450 -40.87 -23.01 5.86
CA ALA A 450 -40.36 -23.18 7.22
C ALA A 450 -40.22 -24.71 7.38
N THR A 451 -39.04 -25.17 7.78
CA THR A 451 -38.82 -26.62 7.93
C THR A 451 -39.95 -27.19 8.78
N ALA A 452 -40.42 -28.41 8.52
CA ALA A 452 -41.49 -29.02 9.32
C ALA A 452 -41.20 -28.91 10.84
N ASN A 453 -39.93 -28.82 11.23
CA ASN A 453 -39.50 -28.53 12.59
C ASN A 453 -39.84 -27.11 13.09
N GLU A 454 -39.69 -26.06 12.28
CA GLU A 454 -40.13 -24.71 12.65
C GLU A 454 -41.66 -24.63 12.73
N PHE A 455 -42.40 -25.17 11.75
CA PHE A 455 -43.86 -25.23 11.83
C PHE A 455 -44.36 -26.07 13.00
N THR A 456 -43.71 -27.20 13.31
CA THR A 456 -44.08 -28.00 14.50
C THR A 456 -43.70 -27.31 15.79
N ASN A 457 -42.59 -26.56 15.84
CA ASN A 457 -42.24 -25.75 17.01
C ASN A 457 -43.21 -24.57 17.21
N ASP A 458 -43.60 -23.90 16.13
CA ASP A 458 -44.60 -22.84 16.15
C ASP A 458 -45.98 -23.40 16.51
N ALA A 459 -46.38 -24.54 15.93
CA ALA A 459 -47.62 -25.23 16.29
C ALA A 459 -47.60 -25.74 17.73
N LYS A 460 -46.46 -26.21 18.25
CA LYS A 460 -46.28 -26.56 19.67
C LYS A 460 -46.37 -25.31 20.56
N HIS A 461 -45.79 -24.18 20.13
CA HIS A 461 -45.93 -22.91 20.85
C HIS A 461 -47.38 -22.41 20.86
N VAL A 462 -48.09 -22.51 19.73
CA VAL A 462 -49.52 -22.15 19.63
C VAL A 462 -50.39 -23.11 20.44
N ALA A 463 -50.12 -24.42 20.41
CA ALA A 463 -50.81 -25.41 21.23
C ALA A 463 -50.56 -25.16 22.73
N ALA A 464 -49.33 -24.84 23.12
CA ALA A 464 -48.99 -24.45 24.49
C ALA A 464 -49.70 -23.14 24.89
N GLN A 465 -49.87 -22.19 23.97
CA GLN A 465 -50.68 -20.98 24.20
C GLN A 465 -52.16 -21.30 24.41
N ARG A 466 -52.72 -22.28 23.68
CA ARG A 466 -54.11 -22.75 23.87
C ARG A 466 -54.33 -23.48 25.20
N MET A 467 -53.28 -24.03 25.80
CA MET A 467 -53.33 -24.73 27.09
C MET A 467 -53.10 -23.80 28.30
N LYS A 468 -52.95 -22.49 28.10
CA LYS A 468 -52.80 -21.54 29.21
C LYS A 468 -54.09 -21.47 30.01
N THR A 469 -53.98 -21.39 31.34
CA THR A 469 -55.15 -21.22 32.21
C THR A 469 -55.75 -19.82 32.04
N PRO A 470 -57.05 -19.63 32.32
CA PRO A 470 -57.68 -18.29 32.26
C PRO A 470 -56.94 -17.24 33.09
N MET A 471 -56.38 -17.63 34.23
CA MET A 471 -55.57 -16.76 35.09
C MET A 471 -54.25 -16.34 34.41
N GLN A 472 -53.58 -17.24 33.70
CA GLN A 472 -52.37 -16.92 32.94
C GLN A 472 -52.65 -15.98 31.77
N LEU A 473 -53.75 -16.20 31.03
CA LEU A 473 -54.17 -15.30 29.96
C LEU A 473 -54.51 -13.91 30.50
N ARG A 474 -55.20 -13.83 31.63
CA ARG A 474 -55.47 -12.56 32.31
C ARG A 474 -54.18 -11.85 32.72
N TRP A 475 -53.23 -12.57 33.30
CA TRP A 475 -51.93 -12.03 33.67
C TRP A 475 -51.14 -11.51 32.45
N GLU A 476 -51.12 -12.25 31.34
CA GLU A 476 -50.45 -11.82 30.10
C GLU A 476 -51.11 -10.59 29.49
N LEU A 477 -52.44 -10.50 29.50
CA LEU A 477 -53.19 -9.33 29.04
C LEU A 477 -52.93 -8.11 29.94
N GLU A 478 -52.93 -8.29 31.26
CA GLU A 478 -52.58 -7.23 32.21
C GLU A 478 -51.13 -6.78 32.05
N HIS A 479 -50.20 -7.71 31.82
CA HIS A 479 -48.80 -7.41 31.58
C HIS A 479 -48.59 -6.69 30.24
N ALA A 480 -49.29 -7.11 29.18
CA ALA A 480 -49.27 -6.43 27.89
C ALA A 480 -49.86 -5.01 28.00
N LYS A 481 -50.95 -4.84 28.78
CA LYS A 481 -51.50 -3.52 29.12
C LYS A 481 -50.50 -2.67 29.89
N LYS A 482 -49.83 -3.23 30.90
CA LYS A 482 -48.77 -2.55 31.66
C LYS A 482 -47.61 -2.12 30.77
N ILE A 483 -47.12 -2.99 29.88
CA ILE A 483 -46.07 -2.63 28.91
C ILE A 483 -46.56 -1.53 27.96
N LYS A 484 -47.79 -1.62 27.45
CA LYS A 484 -48.36 -0.58 26.58
C LYS A 484 -48.50 0.75 27.31
N GLN A 485 -48.96 0.73 28.56
CA GLN A 485 -49.06 1.91 29.42
C GLN A 485 -47.68 2.49 29.74
N GLN A 486 -46.69 1.66 30.11
CA GLN A 486 -45.30 2.11 30.32
C GLN A 486 -44.66 2.68 29.06
N LYS A 487 -45.02 2.19 27.88
CA LYS A 487 -44.57 2.75 26.59
C LYS A 487 -45.28 4.06 26.23
N ALA A 488 -46.57 4.16 26.52
CA ALA A 488 -47.39 5.34 26.19
C ALA A 488 -47.15 6.49 27.19
N ALA A 489 -46.94 6.16 28.46
CA ALA A 489 -46.66 7.07 29.55
C ALA A 489 -45.44 6.54 30.32
N PRO A 490 -44.22 6.73 29.80
CA PRO A 490 -43.02 6.42 30.57
C PRO A 490 -43.02 7.24 31.86
N LEU A 491 -42.66 6.61 32.98
CA LEU A 491 -42.68 7.21 34.32
C LEU A 491 -41.78 8.45 34.45
N VAL A 492 -40.81 8.58 33.56
CA VAL A 492 -39.85 9.68 33.50
C VAL A 492 -39.77 10.11 32.05
N SER A 493 -39.87 11.41 31.80
CA SER A 493 -39.68 11.92 30.44
C SER A 493 -38.25 11.64 29.96
N MET A 494 -38.08 11.37 28.67
CA MET A 494 -36.76 11.09 28.10
C MET A 494 -35.78 12.24 28.40
N ASP A 495 -36.28 13.48 28.38
CA ASP A 495 -35.50 14.69 28.61
C ASP A 495 -35.06 14.83 30.07
N GLU A 496 -35.90 14.47 31.04
CA GLU A 496 -35.50 14.43 32.46
C GLU A 496 -34.44 13.36 32.71
N LEU A 497 -34.57 12.20 32.06
CA LEU A 497 -33.62 11.09 32.21
C LEU A 497 -32.26 11.47 31.58
N LEU A 498 -32.28 12.06 30.39
CA LEU A 498 -31.07 12.58 29.73
C LEU A 498 -30.45 13.73 30.54
N GLY A 499 -31.26 14.61 31.11
CA GLY A 499 -30.79 15.69 32.00
C GLY A 499 -30.15 15.15 33.27
N ALA A 500 -30.75 14.13 33.90
CA ALA A 500 -30.20 13.47 35.09
C ALA A 500 -28.89 12.72 34.78
N VAL A 501 -28.84 12.03 33.64
CA VAL A 501 -27.62 11.36 33.15
C VAL A 501 -26.53 12.39 32.84
N GLY A 502 -26.87 13.52 32.23
CA GLY A 502 -25.96 14.64 31.98
C GLY A 502 -25.35 15.16 33.29
N LYS A 503 -26.19 15.50 34.27
CA LYS A 503 -25.75 15.93 35.61
C LYS A 503 -24.87 14.90 36.32
N HIS A 504 -25.18 13.61 36.17
CA HIS A 504 -24.37 12.54 36.75
C HIS A 504 -22.99 12.43 36.07
N LEU A 505 -22.94 12.55 34.74
CA LEU A 505 -21.68 12.54 33.99
C LEU A 505 -20.81 13.76 34.31
N GLU A 506 -21.43 14.93 34.49
CA GLU A 506 -20.73 16.16 34.93
C GLU A 506 -20.15 16.00 36.33
N ARG A 507 -20.92 15.48 37.29
CA ARG A 507 -20.40 15.16 38.63
C ARG A 507 -19.24 14.18 38.60
N GLN A 508 -19.31 13.13 37.76
CA GLN A 508 -18.19 12.21 37.58
C GLN A 508 -16.96 12.89 36.95
N LYS A 509 -17.15 13.82 36.01
CA LYS A 509 -16.05 14.59 35.42
C LYS A 509 -15.40 15.50 36.46
N GLN A 510 -16.20 16.21 37.27
CA GLN A 510 -15.73 17.07 38.36
C GLN A 510 -14.95 16.26 39.41
N ALA A 511 -15.50 15.13 39.88
CA ALA A 511 -14.80 14.25 40.82
C ALA A 511 -13.46 13.73 40.26
N LYS A 512 -13.38 13.43 38.95
CA LYS A 512 -12.12 13.06 38.29
C LYS A 512 -11.14 14.24 38.17
N GLN A 513 -11.61 15.45 37.99
CA GLN A 513 -10.76 16.65 37.96
C GLN A 513 -10.19 16.95 39.35
N GLU A 514 -11.01 16.86 40.40
CA GLU A 514 -10.57 17.02 41.79
C GLU A 514 -9.50 15.98 42.17
N GLN A 515 -9.70 14.71 41.81
CA GLN A 515 -8.70 13.65 42.02
C GLN A 515 -7.39 13.86 41.25
N ARG A 516 -7.43 14.55 40.10
CA ARG A 516 -6.23 14.92 39.34
C ARG A 516 -5.54 16.13 39.95
N GLY A 517 -6.30 17.08 40.48
CA GLY A 517 -5.77 18.23 41.21
C GLY A 517 -5.02 17.78 42.46
N THR A 518 -5.63 16.92 43.29
CA THR A 518 -4.97 16.41 44.51
C THR A 518 -3.72 15.60 44.21
N LYS A 519 -3.69 14.78 43.15
CA LYS A 519 -2.46 14.10 42.72
C LYS A 519 -1.35 15.07 42.30
N LYS A 520 -1.67 16.15 41.58
CA LYS A 520 -0.68 17.16 41.23
C LYS A 520 -0.13 17.91 42.45
N VAL A 521 -0.97 18.18 43.45
CA VAL A 521 -0.51 18.81 44.69
C VAL A 521 0.42 17.88 45.48
N VAL A 522 0.12 16.57 45.52
CA VAL A 522 1.00 15.57 46.16
C VAL A 522 2.32 15.41 45.39
N GLU A 523 2.29 15.40 44.06
CA GLU A 523 3.51 15.37 43.23
C GLU A 523 4.35 16.64 43.42
N SER A 524 3.74 17.83 43.48
CA SER A 524 4.49 19.07 43.76
C SER A 524 5.00 19.18 45.19
N ALA A 525 4.33 18.55 46.17
CA ALA A 525 4.81 18.50 47.55
C ALA A 525 5.98 17.53 47.72
N GLN A 526 6.08 16.49 46.88
CA GLN A 526 7.21 15.57 46.83
C GLN A 526 8.43 16.11 46.05
N GLU A 527 8.27 17.20 45.29
CA GLU A 527 9.38 17.89 44.62
C GLU A 527 9.99 19.04 45.48
N LEU A 528 9.39 19.34 46.64
CA LEU A 528 9.82 20.41 47.56
C LEU A 528 10.40 19.90 48.89
N ASP A 529 10.45 18.59 49.10
CA ASP A 529 11.29 17.89 50.09
C ASP A 529 12.43 17.17 49.34
#